data_AF-A0A0P0NEN4-F1
#
_entry.id   AF-A0A0P0NEN4-F1
#
_cell.length_a   1.000
_cell.length_b   1.000
_cell.length_c   1.000
_cell.angle_alpha   90.00
_cell.angle_beta   90.00
_cell.angle_gamma   90.00
#
_symmetry.space_group_name_H-M   'P 1'
#
loop_
_entity.id
_entity.type
_entity.pdbx_description
1 polymer ?
#
loop_
_entity_poly.entity_id
_entity_poly.type
_entity_poly.pdbx_seq_one_letter_code
_entity_poly.pdbx_strand_id
1 'polypeptide(L)'
;MQREKQQHFRDRCIFYLSRSIQKQIAAGGRWKEPLEGVYVIALMDFKLADSEAGSYLQDIALMNKDTAKLFYNKLGFKFIELPCFNKTEAELETDLDKWLYILKNMGKLTQVPVGIAKGKVEGKTEERRKNGIITAKKLKKERVSMEIISKVTGLPIPEIEKLHE
;
A
#
# COMPACT_ATOMS: atom_id res chain seq x y z
N MET A 1 -8.06 -10.55 -4.33
CA MET A 1 -9.35 -9.95 -4.73
C MET A 1 -10.46 -10.87 -4.23
N GLN A 2 -11.39 -10.35 -3.43
CA GLN A 2 -12.55 -11.13 -2.98
C GLN A 2 -13.61 -11.09 -4.09
N ARG A 3 -13.83 -12.22 -4.74
CA ARG A 3 -14.74 -12.33 -5.89
C ARG A 3 -16.20 -12.49 -5.50
N GLU A 4 -16.47 -13.34 -4.51
CA GLU A 4 -17.83 -13.62 -4.08
C GLU A 4 -18.21 -12.89 -2.80
N LYS A 5 -19.45 -12.40 -2.79
CA LYS A 5 -20.10 -11.88 -1.60
C LYS A 5 -20.30 -13.03 -0.63
N GLN A 6 -19.58 -12.99 0.48
CA GLN A 6 -19.77 -13.94 1.57
C GLN A 6 -20.66 -13.33 2.65
N GLN A 7 -21.54 -14.14 3.22
CA GLN A 7 -22.54 -13.72 4.22
C GLN A 7 -21.92 -12.96 5.40
N HIS A 8 -20.72 -13.39 5.84
CA HIS A 8 -20.02 -12.85 7.01
C HIS A 8 -18.76 -12.06 6.63
N PHE A 9 -18.78 -11.33 5.51
CA PHE A 9 -17.62 -10.59 5.03
C PHE A 9 -17.08 -9.60 6.09
N ARG A 10 -17.96 -8.80 6.71
CA ARG A 10 -17.58 -7.82 7.74
C ARG A 10 -16.97 -8.51 8.97
N ASP A 11 -17.55 -9.63 9.41
CA ASP A 11 -17.05 -10.40 10.56
C ASP A 11 -15.63 -10.92 10.30
N ARG A 12 -15.34 -11.39 9.08
CA ARG A 12 -13.97 -11.81 8.70
C ARG A 12 -13.00 -10.64 8.72
N CYS A 13 -13.40 -9.47 8.23
CA CYS A 13 -12.55 -8.27 8.29
C CYS A 13 -12.24 -7.89 9.74
N ILE A 14 -13.23 -7.93 10.63
CA ILE A 14 -13.04 -7.67 12.06
C ILE A 14 -12.11 -8.71 12.68
N PHE A 15 -12.29 -9.99 12.35
CA PHE A 15 -11.42 -11.08 12.82
C PHE A 15 -9.97 -10.91 12.37
N TYR A 16 -9.72 -10.52 11.11
CA TYR A 16 -8.36 -10.27 10.62
C TYR A 16 -7.72 -9.04 11.26
N LEU A 17 -8.51 -7.99 11.48
CA LEU A 17 -8.07 -6.80 12.19
C LEU A 17 -7.70 -7.13 13.63
N SER A 18 -8.59 -7.81 14.37
CA SER A 18 -8.37 -8.15 15.78
C SER A 18 -7.16 -9.07 15.96
N ARG A 19 -6.98 -10.05 15.06
CA ARG A 19 -5.79 -10.91 15.06
C ARG A 19 -4.51 -10.12 14.80
N SER A 20 -4.55 -9.11 13.94
CA SER A 20 -3.40 -8.26 13.67
C SER A 20 -3.03 -7.39 14.86
N ILE A 21 -4.03 -6.83 15.57
CA ILE A 21 -3.83 -6.09 16.83
C ILE A 21 -3.24 -7.01 17.90
N GLN A 22 -3.82 -8.19 18.10
CA GLN A 22 -3.42 -9.13 19.14
C GLN A 22 -1.95 -9.58 18.99
N LYS A 23 -1.46 -9.71 17.75
CA LYS A 23 -0.06 -10.07 17.46
C LYS A 23 0.96 -9.01 17.86
N GLN A 24 0.55 -7.75 18.08
CA GLN A 24 1.47 -6.68 18.45
C GLN A 24 1.98 -6.81 19.89
N ILE A 25 1.23 -7.50 20.76
CA ILE A 25 1.59 -7.67 22.17
C ILE A 25 1.86 -9.15 22.44
N ALA A 26 3.08 -9.46 22.87
CA ALA A 26 3.44 -10.82 23.28
C ALA A 26 2.62 -11.26 24.51
N ALA A 27 2.48 -12.57 24.72
CA ALA A 27 1.82 -13.10 25.91
C ALA A 27 2.50 -12.57 27.18
N GLY A 28 1.72 -12.00 28.10
CA GLY A 28 2.25 -11.33 29.31
C GLY A 28 2.90 -9.98 29.07
N GLY A 29 2.79 -9.43 27.86
CA GLY A 29 3.26 -8.10 27.50
C GLY A 29 2.64 -7.03 28.38
N ARG A 30 3.47 -6.08 28.82
CA ARG A 30 3.02 -4.92 29.60
C ARG A 30 2.64 -3.83 28.60
N TRP A 31 1.48 -3.21 28.77
CA TRP A 31 0.91 -2.13 27.95
C TRP A 31 1.73 -0.83 28.00
N LYS A 32 3.03 -0.92 27.72
CA LYS A 32 4.00 0.16 27.87
C LYS A 32 4.12 1.01 26.61
N GLU A 33 3.92 0.37 25.44
CA GLU A 33 4.02 1.03 24.14
C GLU A 33 2.63 1.16 23.50
N PRO A 34 2.39 2.24 22.74
CA PRO A 34 1.17 2.38 21.97
C PRO A 34 1.12 1.35 20.83
N LEU A 35 -0.09 0.88 20.50
CA LEU A 35 -0.30 -0.02 19.36
C LEU A 35 0.10 0.65 18.03
N GLU A 36 0.69 -0.14 17.15
CA GLU A 36 0.94 0.20 15.75
C GLU A 36 -0.35 0.25 14.95
N GLY A 37 -0.34 1.07 13.89
CA GLY A 37 -1.51 1.23 13.03
C GLY A 37 -1.90 -0.05 12.30
N VAL A 38 -3.18 -0.41 12.32
CA VAL A 38 -3.71 -1.57 11.60
C VAL A 38 -4.86 -1.14 10.70
N TYR A 39 -4.71 -1.43 9.42
CA TYR A 39 -5.74 -1.19 8.41
C TYR A 39 -6.08 -2.47 7.67
N VAL A 40 -7.37 -2.74 7.52
CA VAL A 40 -7.85 -3.78 6.60
C VAL A 40 -8.20 -3.12 5.28
N ILE A 41 -7.47 -3.47 4.24
CA ILE A 41 -7.74 -3.04 2.87
C ILE A 41 -8.32 -4.22 2.11
N ALA A 42 -9.56 -4.09 1.62
CA ALA A 42 -10.22 -5.14 0.86
C ALA A 42 -10.58 -4.66 -0.54
N LEU A 43 -10.07 -5.39 -1.55
CA LEU A 43 -10.45 -5.22 -2.95
C LEU A 43 -11.53 -6.24 -3.32
N MET A 44 -12.71 -5.74 -3.70
CA MET A 44 -13.94 -6.52 -3.81
C MET A 44 -14.55 -6.38 -5.21
N ASP A 45 -15.11 -7.48 -5.72
CA ASP A 45 -15.86 -7.53 -6.99
C ASP A 45 -17.39 -7.52 -6.77
N PHE A 46 -17.82 -6.99 -5.62
CA PHE A 46 -19.23 -6.85 -5.24
C PHE A 46 -19.40 -5.57 -4.41
N LYS A 47 -20.65 -5.12 -4.27
CA LYS A 47 -21.02 -3.97 -3.45
C LYS A 47 -21.47 -4.40 -2.06
N LEU A 48 -21.11 -3.63 -1.04
CA LEU A 48 -21.73 -3.76 0.28
C LEU A 48 -23.18 -3.26 0.22
N ALA A 49 -24.04 -3.81 1.08
CA ALA A 49 -25.46 -3.43 1.08
C ALA A 49 -25.68 -1.96 1.43
N ASP A 50 -24.79 -1.41 2.25
CA ASP A 50 -24.90 -0.05 2.79
C ASP A 50 -23.88 0.90 2.16
N SER A 51 -23.31 0.55 0.99
CA SER A 51 -22.34 1.43 0.33
C SER A 51 -23.03 2.65 -0.26
N GLU A 52 -22.40 3.81 -0.11
CA GLU A 52 -22.89 5.05 -0.67
C GLU A 52 -22.92 4.97 -2.21
N ALA A 53 -24.02 5.43 -2.80
CA ALA A 53 -24.21 5.35 -4.24
C ALA A 53 -23.11 6.12 -4.98
N GLY A 54 -22.37 5.43 -5.85
CA GLY A 54 -21.36 6.03 -6.73
C GLY A 54 -19.94 6.09 -6.16
N SER A 55 -19.72 5.81 -4.87
CA SER A 55 -18.36 5.72 -4.32
C SER A 55 -17.79 4.31 -4.45
N TYR A 56 -16.64 4.18 -5.11
CA TYR A 56 -15.88 2.92 -5.17
C TYR A 56 -14.99 2.69 -3.95
N LEU A 57 -14.78 3.71 -3.10
CA LEU A 57 -13.93 3.64 -1.91
C LEU A 57 -14.77 3.95 -0.67
N GLN A 58 -14.94 2.94 0.17
CA GLN A 58 -15.57 3.08 1.48
C GLN A 58 -14.46 3.19 2.53
N ASP A 59 -14.36 4.36 3.17
CA ASP A 59 -13.40 4.66 4.22
C ASP A 59 -14.09 4.65 5.58
N ILE A 60 -13.73 3.68 6.43
CA ILE A 60 -14.42 3.42 7.69
C ILE A 60 -13.42 3.54 8.84
N ALA A 61 -13.81 4.30 9.87
CA ALA A 61 -12.99 4.57 11.04
C ALA A 61 -13.75 4.35 12.35
N LEU A 62 -13.01 4.23 13.45
CA LEU A 62 -13.57 4.12 14.80
C LEU A 62 -13.86 5.52 15.37
N MET A 63 -15.13 5.81 15.64
CA MET A 63 -15.62 7.14 15.99
C MET A 63 -16.55 7.13 17.20
N ASN A 64 -16.60 8.25 17.92
CA ASN A 64 -17.63 8.51 18.92
C ASN A 64 -18.97 8.76 18.21
N LYS A 65 -20.03 8.05 18.62
CA LYS A 65 -21.32 8.05 17.91
C LYS A 65 -22.10 9.36 18.02
N ASP A 66 -21.97 10.06 19.15
CA ASP A 66 -22.74 11.30 19.39
C ASP A 66 -22.09 12.50 18.70
N THR A 67 -20.76 12.55 18.69
CA THR A 67 -19.99 13.70 18.18
C THR A 67 -19.44 13.49 16.76
N ALA A 68 -19.50 12.27 16.24
CA ALA A 68 -18.83 11.83 15.01
C ALA A 68 -17.30 12.10 14.98
N LYS A 69 -16.68 12.38 16.13
CA LYS A 69 -15.22 12.60 16.22
C LYS A 69 -14.47 11.26 16.20
N LEU A 70 -13.31 11.25 15.55
CA LEU A 70 -12.40 10.10 15.57
C LEU A 70 -12.03 9.75 17.01
N PHE A 71 -12.33 8.52 17.40
CA PHE A 71 -11.93 7.97 18.69
C PHE A 71 -10.48 7.46 18.62
N TYR A 72 -10.10 6.84 17.50
CA TYR A 72 -8.76 6.30 17.29
C TYR A 72 -8.40 6.33 15.81
N ASN A 73 -7.27 6.97 15.47
CA ASN A 73 -6.86 7.24 14.09
C ASN A 73 -5.86 6.21 13.51
N LYS A 74 -5.49 5.19 14.31
CA LYS A 74 -4.55 4.12 13.92
C LYS A 74 -5.28 2.82 13.56
N LEU A 75 -6.59 2.86 13.41
CA LEU A 75 -7.41 1.71 13.07
C LEU A 75 -8.45 2.09 12.02
N GLY A 76 -8.57 1.30 10.95
CA GLY A 76 -9.60 1.55 9.95
C GLY A 76 -9.76 0.45 8.92
N PHE A 77 -10.78 0.60 8.10
CA PHE A 77 -11.06 -0.26 6.96
C PHE A 77 -11.13 0.58 5.70
N LYS A 78 -10.50 0.10 4.62
CA LYS A 78 -10.66 0.65 3.28
C LYS A 78 -11.26 -0.45 2.41
N PHE A 79 -12.51 -0.29 2.00
CA PHE A 79 -13.15 -1.23 1.09
C PHE A 79 -13.24 -0.62 -0.31
N ILE A 80 -12.68 -1.33 -1.29
CA ILE A 80 -12.63 -0.91 -2.67
C ILE A 80 -13.59 -1.79 -3.47
N GLU A 81 -14.71 -1.20 -3.91
CA GLU A 81 -15.79 -1.85 -4.66
C GLU A 81 -15.57 -1.64 -6.16
N LEU A 82 -14.94 -2.61 -6.84
CA LEU A 82 -14.65 -2.52 -8.28
C LEU A 82 -15.88 -2.33 -9.17
N PRO A 83 -17.07 -2.91 -8.87
CA PRO A 83 -18.27 -2.63 -9.64
C PRO A 83 -18.72 -1.17 -9.61
N CYS A 84 -18.28 -0.39 -8.63
CA CYS A 84 -18.55 1.05 -8.52
C CYS A 84 -17.49 1.91 -9.23
N PHE A 85 -16.33 1.34 -9.60
CA PHE A 85 -15.29 2.08 -10.31
C PHE A 85 -15.61 2.17 -11.81
N ASN A 86 -16.17 3.29 -12.27
CA ASN A 86 -16.70 3.42 -13.64
C ASN A 86 -15.88 4.33 -14.56
N LYS A 87 -14.70 4.79 -14.12
CA LYS A 87 -13.82 5.60 -14.96
C LYS A 87 -13.37 4.83 -16.21
N THR A 88 -13.43 5.52 -17.34
CA THR A 88 -12.87 5.10 -18.63
C THR A 88 -11.36 5.37 -18.69
N GLU A 89 -10.67 4.85 -19.70
CA GLU A 89 -9.23 5.04 -19.88
C GLU A 89 -8.82 6.53 -19.98
N ALA A 90 -9.69 7.37 -20.56
CA ALA A 90 -9.45 8.82 -20.67
C ALA A 90 -9.61 9.58 -19.34
N GLU A 91 -10.32 8.99 -18.37
CA GLU A 91 -10.60 9.60 -17.06
C GLU A 91 -9.61 9.13 -15.97
N LEU A 92 -8.57 8.37 -16.35
CA LEU A 92 -7.56 7.85 -15.42
C LEU A 92 -6.50 8.91 -15.11
N GLU A 93 -6.70 9.65 -14.02
CA GLU A 93 -5.78 10.69 -13.58
C GLU A 93 -4.70 10.15 -12.66
N THR A 94 -5.09 9.34 -11.67
CA THR A 94 -4.19 8.87 -10.61
C THR A 94 -3.65 7.46 -10.88
N ASP A 95 -2.53 7.11 -10.23
CA ASP A 95 -2.03 5.74 -10.29
C ASP A 95 -3.01 4.73 -9.69
N LEU A 96 -3.78 5.13 -8.66
CA LEU A 96 -4.86 4.31 -8.14
C LEU A 96 -5.91 4.03 -9.22
N ASP A 97 -6.35 5.05 -9.97
CA ASP A 97 -7.32 4.88 -11.06
C ASP A 97 -6.81 3.88 -12.09
N LYS A 98 -5.54 4.01 -12.50
CA LYS A 98 -4.88 3.10 -13.45
C LYS A 98 -4.88 1.67 -12.94
N TRP A 99 -4.53 1.46 -11.67
CA TRP A 99 -4.53 0.13 -11.06
C TRP A 99 -5.92 -0.47 -10.95
N LEU A 100 -6.92 0.31 -10.51
CA LEU A 100 -8.30 -0.15 -10.41
C LEU A 100 -8.90 -0.47 -11.78
N TYR A 101 -8.57 0.32 -12.79
CA TYR A 101 -8.97 0.07 -14.18
C TYR A 101 -8.40 -1.26 -14.69
N ILE A 102 -7.11 -1.55 -14.45
CA ILE A 102 -6.56 -2.88 -14.77
C ILE A 102 -7.34 -3.94 -14.02
N LEU A 103 -7.44 -3.82 -12.69
CA LEU A 103 -8.00 -4.86 -11.84
C LEU A 103 -9.44 -5.21 -12.24
N LYS A 104 -10.24 -4.21 -12.63
CA LYS A 104 -11.59 -4.38 -13.16
C LYS A 104 -11.60 -5.05 -14.54
N ASN A 105 -10.67 -4.70 -15.42
CA ASN A 105 -10.65 -5.15 -16.82
C ASN A 105 -9.67 -6.30 -17.10
N MET A 106 -9.06 -6.89 -16.07
CA MET A 106 -7.93 -7.81 -16.21
C MET A 106 -8.24 -9.05 -17.06
N GLY A 107 -9.50 -9.52 -17.06
CA GLY A 107 -9.94 -10.62 -17.91
C GLY A 107 -10.10 -10.27 -19.39
N LYS A 108 -10.10 -8.98 -19.74
CA LYS A 108 -10.27 -8.46 -21.11
C LYS A 108 -8.98 -7.90 -21.69
N LEU A 109 -7.99 -7.60 -20.86
CA LEU A 109 -6.73 -7.03 -21.27
C LEU A 109 -5.84 -8.10 -21.90
N THR A 110 -5.56 -7.95 -23.20
CA THR A 110 -4.59 -8.79 -23.94
C THR A 110 -3.15 -8.32 -23.74
N GLN A 111 -2.95 -7.05 -23.37
CA GLN A 111 -1.65 -6.46 -23.06
C GLN A 111 -1.75 -5.52 -21.84
N VAL A 112 -0.64 -5.35 -21.12
CA VAL A 112 -0.57 -4.38 -20.01
C VAL A 112 -0.59 -2.96 -20.59
N PRO A 113 -1.48 -2.06 -20.13
CA PRO A 113 -1.52 -0.69 -20.61
C PRO A 113 -0.17 0.02 -20.45
N VAL A 114 0.25 0.77 -21.48
CA VAL A 114 1.60 1.38 -21.59
C VAL A 114 1.92 2.30 -20.40
N GLY A 115 0.92 3.03 -19.89
CA GLY A 115 1.08 3.93 -18.74
C GLY A 115 1.53 3.22 -17.45
N ILE A 116 1.29 1.91 -17.33
CA ILE A 116 1.52 1.14 -16.10
C ILE A 116 2.85 0.37 -16.21
N ALA A 117 3.24 -0.01 -17.42
CA ALA A 117 4.59 -0.49 -17.70
C ALA A 117 5.65 0.55 -17.29
N LYS A 118 5.40 1.85 -17.56
CA LYS A 118 6.28 2.95 -17.12
C LYS A 118 6.40 3.02 -15.58
N GLY A 119 5.28 3.04 -14.86
CA GLY A 119 5.30 3.07 -13.39
C GLY A 119 6.01 1.86 -12.75
N LYS A 120 5.90 0.67 -13.34
CA LYS A 120 6.65 -0.53 -12.88
C LYS A 120 8.17 -0.39 -13.06
N VAL A 121 8.61 0.30 -14.11
CA VAL A 121 10.04 0.58 -14.34
C VAL A 121 10.54 1.64 -13.38
N GLU A 122 9.79 2.72 -13.18
CA GLU A 122 10.11 3.78 -12.22
C GLU A 122 10.21 3.25 -10.79
N GLY A 123 9.23 2.47 -10.33
CA GLY A 123 9.25 1.86 -9.00
C GLY A 123 10.45 0.93 -8.78
N LYS A 124 10.78 0.09 -9.77
CA LYS A 124 11.99 -0.76 -9.73
C LYS A 124 13.28 0.05 -9.70
N THR A 125 13.30 1.19 -10.40
CA THR A 125 14.47 2.06 -10.48
C THR A 125 14.68 2.76 -9.14
N GLU A 126 13.61 3.26 -8.51
CA GLU A 126 13.67 3.91 -7.21
C GLU A 126 14.04 2.93 -6.08
N GLU A 127 13.53 1.69 -6.12
CA GLU A 127 13.92 0.64 -5.17
C GLU A 127 15.40 0.25 -5.33
N ARG A 128 15.88 0.07 -6.57
CA ARG A 128 17.30 -0.16 -6.86
C ARG A 128 18.16 0.99 -6.36
N ARG A 129 17.72 2.23 -6.56
CA ARG A 129 18.43 3.43 -6.11
C ARG A 129 18.55 3.47 -4.58
N LYS A 130 17.46 3.22 -3.85
CA LYS A 130 17.46 3.14 -2.38
C LYS A 130 18.41 2.06 -1.85
N ASN A 131 18.36 0.87 -2.45
CA ASN A 131 19.26 -0.24 -2.09
C ASN A 131 20.73 0.07 -2.42
N GLY A 132 20.97 0.75 -3.54
CA GLY A 132 22.28 1.27 -3.92
C GLY A 132 22.85 2.24 -2.88
N ILE A 133 22.04 3.18 -2.39
CA ILE A 133 22.46 4.15 -1.36
C ILE A 133 22.81 3.46 -0.04
N ILE A 134 22.00 2.51 0.41
CA ILE A 134 22.26 1.74 1.64
C ILE A 134 23.58 0.97 1.53
N THR A 135 23.80 0.32 0.39
CA THR A 135 25.02 -0.45 0.11
C THR A 135 26.24 0.47 0.03
N ALA A 136 26.12 1.62 -0.65
CA ALA A 136 27.19 2.60 -0.77
C ALA A 136 27.64 3.14 0.60
N LYS A 137 26.70 3.46 1.50
CA LYS A 137 27.03 3.91 2.87
C LYS A 137 27.82 2.85 3.64
N LYS A 138 27.41 1.58 3.55
CA LYS A 138 28.11 0.47 4.21
C LYS A 138 29.55 0.31 3.69
N LEU A 139 29.72 0.29 2.37
CA LEU A 139 31.04 0.13 1.75
C LEU A 139 31.96 1.35 1.99
N LYS A 140 31.39 2.56 2.06
CA LYS A 140 32.14 3.79 2.40
C LYS A 140 32.71 3.71 3.82
N LYS A 141 31.92 3.25 4.78
CA LYS A 141 32.37 2.99 6.17
C LYS A 141 33.46 1.92 6.26
N GLU A 142 33.42 0.92 5.36
CA GLU A 142 34.46 -0.11 5.21
C GLU A 142 35.70 0.40 4.44
N ARG A 143 35.76 1.69 4.09
CA ARG A 143 36.86 2.37 3.37
C ARG A 143 37.16 1.80 1.98
N VAL A 144 36.14 1.25 1.32
CA VAL A 144 36.23 0.80 -0.07
C VAL A 144 36.36 2.01 -1.02
N SER A 145 37.14 1.88 -2.10
CA SER A 145 37.37 2.99 -3.04
C SER A 145 36.06 3.43 -3.72
N MET A 146 35.96 4.72 -4.02
CA MET A 146 34.76 5.28 -4.63
C MET A 146 34.48 4.72 -6.03
N GLU A 147 35.51 4.32 -6.79
CA GLU A 147 35.30 3.68 -8.09
C GLU A 147 34.65 2.29 -7.93
N ILE A 148 35.06 1.52 -6.93
CA ILE A 148 34.48 0.20 -6.66
C ILE A 148 33.03 0.35 -6.17
N ILE A 149 32.76 1.31 -5.28
CA ILE A 149 31.40 1.59 -4.81
C ILE A 149 30.49 1.99 -5.97
N SER A 150 30.96 2.87 -6.86
CA SER A 150 30.23 3.28 -8.06
C SER A 150 29.92 2.09 -8.98
N LYS A 151 30.91 1.22 -9.22
CA LYS A 151 30.74 0.03 -10.06
C LYS A 151 29.75 -0.99 -9.47
N VAL A 152 29.75 -1.18 -8.15
CA VAL A 152 28.89 -2.14 -7.46
C VAL A 152 27.45 -1.62 -7.31
N THR A 153 27.29 -0.33 -7.02
CA THR A 153 25.97 0.26 -6.71
C THR A 153 25.30 0.90 -7.92
N GLY A 154 26.07 1.18 -8.99
CA GLY A 154 25.60 1.92 -10.16
C GLY A 154 25.40 3.42 -9.89
N LEU A 155 25.81 3.92 -8.72
CA LEU A 155 25.69 5.34 -8.35
C LEU A 155 26.87 6.16 -8.91
N PRO A 156 26.65 7.41 -9.35
CA PRO A 156 27.73 8.32 -9.72
C PRO A 156 28.64 8.64 -8.53
N ILE A 157 29.95 8.74 -8.77
CA ILE A 157 30.95 9.13 -7.75
C ILE A 157 30.57 10.43 -7.02
N PRO A 158 30.13 11.52 -7.69
CA PRO A 158 29.74 12.75 -7.00
C PRO A 158 28.55 12.60 -6.04
N GLU A 159 27.69 11.59 -6.27
CA GLU A 159 26.58 11.29 -5.37
C GLU A 159 27.06 10.51 -4.14
N ILE A 160 27.99 9.56 -4.33
CA ILE A 160 28.62 8.78 -3.26
C ILE A 160 29.44 9.67 -2.31
N GLU A 161 30.11 10.70 -2.83
CA GLU A 161 30.86 11.69 -2.04
C GLU A 161 29.97 12.40 -1.02
N LYS A 162 28.77 12.80 -1.44
CA LYS A 162 27.77 13.51 -0.62
C LYS A 162 27.09 12.63 0.42
N LEU A 163 27.19 11.30 0.31
CA LEU A 163 26.65 10.40 1.33
C LEU A 163 27.47 10.51 2.62
N HIS A 164 26.88 11.04 3.68
CA HIS A 164 27.49 10.99 5.00
C HIS A 164 27.56 9.55 5.52
N GLU A 165 28.65 9.24 6.24
CA GLU A 165 28.90 7.94 6.90
C GLU A 165 27.86 7.61 7.97
#